data_AF-A0A150K8G5-F1
#
_entry.id   AF-A0A150K8G5-F1
#
_cell.length_a   1.000
_cell.length_b   1.000
_cell.length_c   1.000
_cell.angle_alpha   90.00
_cell.angle_beta   90.00
_cell.angle_gamma   90.00
#
_symmetry.space_group_name_H-M   'P 1'
#
loop_
_entity.id
_entity.type
_entity.pdbx_description
1 polymer ?
#
loop_
_entity_poly.entity_id
_entity_poly.type
_entity_poly.pdbx_seq_one_letter_code
_entity_poly.pdbx_strand_id
1 'polypeptide(L)'
;MAGEAIFEIGKRLKHVKENDLAHGEFGKWLDEIGMNDRIARKFMTVARELGGKRTMSSEIGLEALYQIVTLPEPEREKPHKVPSTGEIKTVDEMTAQRER
;
A
#
# COMPACT_ATOMS: atom_id res chain seq x y z
N MET A 1 -0.13 8.53 -15.11
CA MET A 1 -0.50 9.01 -13.75
C MET A 1 -1.55 8.08 -13.14
N ALA A 2 -1.23 6.81 -12.90
CA ALA A 2 -2.16 5.82 -12.32
C ALA A 2 -1.89 5.54 -10.83
N GLY A 3 -0.60 5.52 -10.43
CA GLY A 3 -0.22 5.31 -9.02
C GLY A 3 -0.71 6.40 -8.06
N GLU A 4 -0.81 7.65 -8.52
CA GLU A 4 -1.29 8.79 -7.71
C GLU A 4 -2.78 8.64 -7.32
N ALA A 5 -3.60 8.08 -8.22
CA ALA A 5 -5.02 7.87 -7.97
C ALA A 5 -5.27 6.89 -6.82
N ILE A 6 -4.46 5.82 -6.69
CA ILE A 6 -4.60 4.82 -5.63
C ILE A 6 -4.45 5.46 -4.25
N PHE A 7 -3.43 6.31 -4.08
CA PHE A 7 -3.18 7.00 -2.82
C PHE A 7 -4.25 8.03 -2.50
N GLU A 8 -4.67 8.83 -3.48
CA GLU A 8 -5.70 9.84 -3.28
C GLU A 8 -7.05 9.21 -2.90
N ILE A 9 -7.45 8.13 -3.58
CA ILE A 9 -8.67 7.38 -3.24
C ILE A 9 -8.58 6.84 -1.81
N GLY A 10 -7.48 6.17 -1.46
CA GLY A 10 -7.30 5.62 -0.10
C GLY A 10 -7.32 6.69 1.00
N LYS A 11 -6.70 7.85 0.76
CA LYS A 11 -6.73 8.98 1.70
C LYS A 11 -8.14 9.55 1.88
N ARG A 12 -8.89 9.72 0.79
CA ARG A 12 -10.27 10.25 0.83
C ARG A 12 -11.21 9.29 1.55
N LEU A 13 -11.12 7.98 1.25
CA LEU A 13 -11.92 6.95 1.93
C LEU A 13 -11.63 6.94 3.43
N LYS A 14 -10.36 7.04 3.82
CA LYS A 14 -9.96 7.13 5.23
C LYS A 14 -10.53 8.38 5.89
N HIS A 15 -10.42 9.53 5.23
CA HIS A 15 -10.93 10.80 5.76
C HIS A 15 -12.44 10.74 6.01
N VAL A 16 -13.23 10.31 5.03
CA VAL A 16 -14.69 10.20 5.15
C VAL A 16 -15.06 9.26 6.30
N LYS A 17 -14.40 8.10 6.39
CA LYS A 17 -14.64 7.12 7.46
C LYS A 17 -14.37 7.66 8.86
N GLU A 18 -13.33 8.47 9.02
CA GLU A 18 -12.85 8.94 10.32
C GLU A 18 -13.48 10.27 10.76
N ASN A 19 -13.93 11.11 9.82
CA ASN A 19 -14.33 12.48 10.10
C ASN A 19 -15.78 12.80 9.70
N ASP A 20 -16.30 12.16 8.65
CA ASP A 20 -17.59 12.56 8.05
C ASP A 20 -18.74 11.60 8.41
N LEU A 21 -18.43 10.41 8.94
CA LEU A 21 -19.41 9.35 9.19
C LEU A 21 -19.42 8.88 10.64
N ALA A 22 -20.63 8.59 11.15
CA ALA A 22 -20.80 7.92 12.43
C ALA A 22 -20.34 6.46 12.37
N HIS A 23 -20.04 5.88 13.54
CA HIS A 23 -19.63 4.49 13.65
C HIS A 23 -20.72 3.56 13.08
N GLY A 24 -20.32 2.68 12.15
CA GLY A 24 -21.22 1.73 11.49
C GLY A 24 -21.80 2.21 10.14
N GLU A 25 -21.73 3.51 9.82
CA GLU A 25 -22.33 4.05 8.59
C GLU A 25 -21.45 3.90 7.34
N PHE A 26 -20.15 3.60 7.51
CA PHE A 26 -19.22 3.50 6.40
C PHE A 26 -19.63 2.47 5.34
N GLY A 27 -20.17 1.31 5.75
CA GLY A 27 -20.61 0.28 4.80
C GLY A 27 -21.76 0.76 3.91
N LYS A 28 -22.76 1.42 4.50
CA LYS A 28 -23.89 1.99 3.76
C LYS A 28 -23.44 3.07 2.78
N TRP A 29 -22.54 3.94 3.23
CA TRP A 29 -21.97 4.98 2.37
C TRP A 29 -21.20 4.38 1.18
N LEU A 30 -20.46 3.29 1.39
CA LEU A 30 -19.80 2.57 0.30
C LEU A 30 -20.80 2.01 -0.70
N ASP A 31 -21.92 1.45 -0.24
CA ASP A 31 -22.99 0.95 -1.10
C ASP A 31 -23.63 2.09 -1.92
N GLU A 32 -23.84 3.27 -1.32
CA GLU A 32 -24.37 4.47 -2.00
C GLU A 32 -23.47 4.94 -3.16
N ILE A 33 -22.15 4.89 -2.99
CA ILE A 33 -21.20 5.26 -4.05
C ILE A 33 -20.83 4.08 -4.97
N GLY A 34 -21.45 2.91 -4.78
CA GLY A 34 -21.22 1.70 -5.59
C GLY A 34 -19.82 1.10 -5.42
N MET A 35 -19.19 1.26 -4.24
CA MET A 35 -17.86 0.76 -3.97
C MET A 35 -17.87 -0.49 -3.09
N ASN A 36 -17.15 -1.53 -3.50
CA ASN A 36 -17.01 -2.73 -2.69
C ASN A 36 -16.14 -2.49 -1.43
N ASP A 37 -16.63 -2.87 -0.25
CA ASP A 37 -15.91 -2.73 1.04
C ASP A 37 -14.51 -3.36 1.03
N ARG A 38 -14.32 -4.53 0.41
CA ARG A 38 -12.99 -5.16 0.35
C ARG A 38 -12.03 -4.30 -0.47
N ILE A 39 -12.48 -3.76 -1.60
CA ILE A 39 -11.67 -2.89 -2.44
C ILE A 39 -11.37 -1.57 -1.73
N ALA A 40 -12.36 -0.96 -1.09
CA ALA A 40 -12.19 0.26 -0.30
C ALA A 40 -11.12 0.09 0.79
N ARG A 41 -11.17 -1.03 1.53
CA ARG A 41 -10.16 -1.37 2.54
C ARG A 41 -8.77 -1.50 1.94
N LYS A 42 -8.60 -2.15 0.78
CA LYS A 42 -7.29 -2.25 0.11
C LYS A 42 -6.70 -0.88 -0.20
N PHE A 43 -7.50 0.03 -0.79
CA PHE A 43 -7.07 1.42 -1.05
C PHE A 43 -6.63 2.12 0.25
N MET A 44 -7.43 2.02 1.30
CA MET A 44 -7.11 2.62 2.60
C MET A 44 -5.83 2.04 3.22
N THR A 45 -5.64 0.72 3.17
CA THR A 45 -4.43 0.05 3.68
C THR A 45 -3.19 0.52 2.90
N VAL A 46 -3.23 0.50 1.58
CA VAL A 46 -2.10 0.96 0.75
C VAL A 46 -1.77 2.42 1.03
N ALA A 47 -2.77 3.30 1.15
CA ALA A 47 -2.55 4.70 1.45
C ALA A 47 -1.97 4.92 2.86
N ARG A 48 -2.37 4.11 3.85
CA ARG A 48 -1.86 4.18 5.22
C ARG A 48 -0.39 3.76 5.30
N GLU A 49 -0.02 2.65 4.68
CA GLU A 49 1.33 2.07 4.80
C GLU A 49 2.36 2.76 3.88
N LEU A 50 1.93 3.24 2.69
CA LEU A 50 2.83 3.76 1.65
C LEU A 50 2.63 5.23 1.29
N GLY A 51 1.66 5.95 1.89
CA GLY A 51 1.31 7.32 1.49
C GLY A 51 2.44 8.36 1.55
N GLY A 52 3.52 8.08 2.28
CA GLY A 52 4.75 8.89 2.31
C GLY A 52 5.82 8.51 1.26
N LYS A 53 5.72 7.33 0.64
CA LYS A 53 6.75 6.73 -0.24
C LYS A 53 6.30 6.75 -1.71
N ARG A 54 5.89 7.93 -2.19
CA ARG A 54 5.21 8.16 -3.49
C ARG A 54 5.99 7.67 -4.73
N THR A 55 7.29 7.43 -4.61
CA THR A 55 8.23 7.41 -5.73
C THR A 55 8.20 6.14 -6.61
N MET A 56 7.57 5.04 -6.19
CA MET A 56 7.72 3.73 -6.88
C MET A 56 6.42 3.10 -7.41
N SER A 57 5.28 3.80 -7.31
CA SER A 57 3.95 3.17 -7.43
C SER A 57 3.25 3.34 -8.79
N SER A 58 3.76 4.18 -9.69
CA SER A 58 3.01 4.56 -10.90
C SER A 58 2.72 3.41 -11.85
N GLU A 59 3.47 2.31 -11.73
CA GLU A 59 3.39 1.12 -12.57
C GLU A 59 2.81 -0.10 -11.82
N ILE A 60 2.59 -0.01 -10.50
CA ILE A 60 2.14 -1.13 -9.67
C ILE A 60 0.65 -0.97 -9.37
N GLY A 61 -0.14 -1.98 -9.74
CA GLY A 61 -1.58 -2.01 -9.48
C GLY A 61 -1.92 -2.19 -7.99
N LEU A 62 -3.16 -1.83 -7.62
CA LEU A 62 -3.66 -1.89 -6.24
C LEU A 62 -3.43 -3.25 -5.57
N GLU A 63 -3.68 -4.35 -6.27
CA GLU A 63 -3.57 -5.70 -5.68
C GLU A 63 -2.13 -6.02 -5.29
N ALA A 64 -1.18 -5.76 -6.18
CA ALA A 64 0.23 -5.98 -5.90
C ALA A 64 0.73 -5.08 -4.76
N LEU A 65 0.33 -3.81 -4.75
CA LEU A 65 0.63 -2.90 -3.64
C LEU A 65 0.05 -3.41 -2.32
N TYR A 66 -1.21 -3.88 -2.34
CA TYR A 66 -1.85 -4.43 -1.15
C TYR A 66 -1.08 -5.64 -0.61
N GLN A 67 -0.71 -6.60 -1.47
CA GLN A 67 0.07 -7.76 -1.05
C GLN A 67 1.41 -7.36 -0.42
N ILE A 68 2.13 -6.42 -1.06
CA ILE A 68 3.43 -5.91 -0.56
C ILE A 68 3.28 -5.33 0.85
N VAL A 69 2.25 -4.52 1.09
CA VAL A 69 2.08 -3.85 2.40
C VAL A 69 1.51 -4.76 3.48
N THR A 70 0.89 -5.88 3.10
CA THR A 70 0.38 -6.89 4.04
C THR A 70 1.39 -7.99 4.37
N LEU A 71 2.58 -7.98 3.75
CA LEU A 71 3.64 -8.92 4.10
C LEU A 71 3.98 -8.76 5.60
N PRO A 72 3.98 -9.86 6.37
CA PRO A 72 4.38 -9.83 7.77
C PRO A 72 5.79 -9.26 7.92
N GLU A 73 6.02 -8.51 8.99
CA GLU A 73 7.33 -7.97 9.35
C GLU A 73 8.48 -9.01 9.30
N PRO A 74 8.33 -10.26 9.81
CA PRO A 74 9.41 -11.26 9.70
C PRO A 74 9.74 -11.67 8.25
N GLU A 75 8.78 -11.61 7.32
CA GLU A 75 9.04 -11.89 5.91
C GLU A 75 9.73 -10.71 5.22
N ARG A 76 9.56 -9.47 5.73
CA ARG A 76 10.25 -8.29 5.22
C ARG A 76 11.72 -8.23 5.60
N GLU A 77 12.07 -8.77 6.76
CA GLU A 77 13.45 -8.81 7.29
C GLU A 77 14.23 -10.04 6.84
N LYS A 78 13.57 -10.97 6.14
CA LYS A 78 14.18 -12.21 5.71
C LYS A 78 15.35 -11.92 4.76
N PRO A 79 16.54 -12.48 5.04
CA PRO A 79 17.66 -12.33 4.14
C PRO A 79 17.45 -13.15 2.86
N HIS A 80 17.85 -12.58 1.73
CA HIS A 80 17.72 -13.17 0.41
C HIS A 80 19.09 -13.33 -0.25
N LYS A 81 19.25 -14.40 -1.05
CA LYS A 81 20.45 -14.58 -1.87
C LYS A 81 20.35 -13.73 -3.12
N VAL A 82 21.31 -12.82 -3.32
CA VAL A 82 21.42 -11.99 -4.52
C VAL A 82 21.81 -12.89 -5.71
N PRO A 83 21.00 -12.97 -6.79
CA PRO A 83 21.29 -13.88 -7.90
C PRO A 83 22.61 -13.60 -8.63
N SER A 84 23.02 -12.32 -8.71
CA SER A 84 24.23 -11.90 -9.44
C SER A 84 25.53 -12.10 -8.67
N THR A 85 25.55 -11.87 -7.36
CA THR A 85 26.78 -11.93 -6.52
C THR A 85 26.82 -13.17 -5.62
N GLY A 86 25.68 -13.82 -5.37
CA GLY A 86 25.57 -14.92 -4.43
C GLY A 86 25.58 -14.51 -2.95
N GLU A 87 25.73 -13.22 -2.66
CA GLU A 87 25.71 -12.67 -1.30
C GLU A 87 24.32 -12.80 -0.67
N ILE A 88 24.28 -12.95 0.65
CA ILE A 88 23.05 -12.94 1.43
C ILE A 88 22.84 -11.51 1.94
N LYS A 89 21.74 -10.87 1.55
CA LYS A 89 21.40 -9.49 1.93
C LYS A 89 19.93 -9.38 2.32
N THR A 90 19.63 -8.48 3.24
CA THR A 90 18.27 -8.00 3.51
C THR A 90 17.81 -7.05 2.41
N VAL A 91 16.49 -6.82 2.31
CA VAL A 91 15.90 -5.91 1.32
C VAL A 91 16.44 -4.47 1.47
N ASP A 92 16.65 -4.02 2.71
CA ASP A 92 17.19 -2.69 3.00
C ASP A 92 18.65 -2.56 2.51
N GLU A 93 19.48 -3.58 2.71
CA GLU A 93 20.85 -3.61 2.21
C GLU A 93 20.93 -3.64 0.67
N MET A 94 19.94 -4.21 -0.01
CA MET A 94 19.87 -4.17 -1.48
C MET A 94 19.51 -2.77 -2.00
N THR A 95 18.79 -1.98 -1.21
CA THR A 95 18.31 -0.64 -1.61
C THR A 95 19.39 0.43 -1.41
N ALA A 96 20.25 0.27 -0.40
CA ALA A 96 21.30 1.24 -0.04
C ALA A 96 22.38 1.46 -1.11
N GLN A 97 22.48 0.59 -2.13
CA GLN A 97 23.56 0.64 -3.11
C GLN A 97 23.28 1.53 -4.34
N ARG A 98 22.13 2.24 -4.36
CA ARG A 98 21.77 3.18 -5.45
C ARG A 98 22.31 4.61 -5.30
N GLU A 99 22.97 4.93 -4.18
CA GLU A 99 23.63 6.23 -4.00
C GLU A 99 25.16 6.07 -4.05
N ARG A 100 25.72 5.91 -5.25
CA ARG A 100 27.09 6.32 -5.62
C ARG A 100 27.17 6.70 -7.08
#